data_AF-A0A660VDK1-F1
#
_entry.id   AF-A0A660VDK1-F1
#
_cell.length_a   1.000
_cell.length_b   1.000
_cell.length_c   1.000
_cell.angle_alpha   90.00
_cell.angle_beta   90.00
_cell.angle_gamma   90.00
#
_symmetry.space_group_name_H-M   'P 1'
#
loop_
_entity.id
_entity.type
_entity.pdbx_description
1 polymer ?
#
loop_
_entity_poly.entity_id
_entity_poly.type
_entity_poly.pdbx_seq_one_letter_code
_entity_poly.pdbx_strand_id
1 'polypeptide(L)' 'SAVELTRYPEGLARALEKIAYGCRGMKYASKAAAHLYIQNPFIRANISSLFATHPPIQERIRRIRAMM' A
#
# COMPACT_ATOMS: atom_id res chain seq x y z
N SER A 1 4.11 -5.91 17.45
CA SER A 1 3.81 -5.40 16.09
C SER A 1 4.95 -5.78 15.12
N ALA A 2 4.77 -5.72 13.79
CA ALA A 2 5.85 -6.03 12.83
C ALA A 2 7.07 -5.09 12.97
N VAL A 3 6.85 -3.87 13.44
CA VAL A 3 7.91 -2.90 13.75
C VAL A 3 8.79 -3.40 14.90
N GLU A 4 8.20 -3.92 15.98
CA GLU A 4 8.96 -4.46 17.13
C GLU A 4 9.78 -5.68 16.74
N LEU A 5 9.22 -6.55 15.90
CA LEU A 5 9.89 -7.77 15.44
C LEU A 5 11.11 -7.45 14.58
N THR A 6 10.97 -6.50 13.65
CA THR A 6 12.04 -6.14 12.71
C THR A 6 12.96 -5.05 13.23
N ARG A 7 12.54 -4.33 14.29
CA ARG A 7 13.19 -3.11 14.82
C ARG A 7 13.45 -2.06 13.74
N TYR A 8 12.67 -2.08 12.64
CA TYR A 8 12.91 -1.24 11.47
C TYR A 8 11.63 -0.56 10.95
N PRO A 9 11.15 0.49 11.66
CA PRO A 9 9.93 1.20 11.29
C PRO A 9 10.02 1.86 9.91
N GLU A 10 11.18 2.43 9.54
CA GLU A 10 11.38 3.08 8.24
C GLU A 10 11.25 2.10 7.07
N GLY A 11 11.81 0.89 7.21
CA GLY A 11 11.66 -0.15 6.19
C GLY A 11 10.20 -0.50 5.93
N LEU A 12 9.41 -0.61 7.00
CA LEU A 12 7.98 -0.90 6.90
C LEU A 12 7.19 0.26 6.30
N ALA A 13 7.46 1.50 6.71
CA ALA A 13 6.82 2.68 6.15
C ALA A 13 7.09 2.79 4.64
N ARG A 14 8.35 2.65 4.21
CA ARG A 14 8.73 2.66 2.79
C ARG A 14 8.12 1.53 1.99
N ALA A 15 7.99 0.34 2.57
CA ALA A 15 7.31 -0.78 1.91
C ALA A 15 5.83 -0.47 1.65
N LEU A 16 5.13 0.11 2.64
CA LEU A 16 3.74 0.53 2.49
C LEU A 16 3.58 1.68 1.47
N GLU A 17 4.51 2.63 1.44
CA GLU A 17 4.53 3.68 0.41
C GLU A 17 4.66 3.09 -0.99
N LYS A 18 5.56 2.12 -1.20
CA LYS A 18 5.69 1.41 -2.48
C LYS A 18 4.40 0.68 -2.88
N ILE A 19 3.70 0.08 -1.94
CA ILE A 19 2.40 -0.56 -2.21
C ILE A 19 1.33 0.49 -2.52
N ALA A 20 1.34 1.65 -1.85
CA ALA A 20 0.40 2.74 -2.12
C ALA A 20 0.57 3.33 -3.52
N TYR A 21 1.81 3.39 -4.02
CA TYR A 21 2.16 4.03 -5.29
C TYR A 21 2.57 3.06 -6.41
N GLY A 22 2.52 1.75 -6.20
CA GLY A 22 3.16 0.73 -7.04
C GLY A 22 2.73 0.72 -8.51
N CYS A 23 1.53 1.22 -8.81
CA CYS A 23 1.05 1.35 -10.19
C CYS A 23 1.31 2.73 -10.84
N ARG A 24 1.84 3.72 -10.10
CA ARG A 24 2.22 5.03 -10.67
C ARG A 24 3.45 4.87 -11.56
N GLY A 25 3.23 4.75 -12.86
CA GLY A 25 4.30 4.69 -13.86
C GLY A 25 4.00 3.76 -15.02
N MET A 26 2.99 2.90 -14.90
CA MET A 26 2.60 2.01 -15.97
C MET A 26 1.71 2.75 -16.97
N LYS A 27 2.33 3.20 -18.07
CA LYS A 27 1.64 3.98 -19.12
C LYS A 27 0.57 3.16 -19.85
N TYR A 28 0.74 1.84 -19.92
CA TYR A 28 -0.15 0.92 -20.62
C TYR A 28 -0.27 -0.39 -19.83
N ALA A 29 -1.46 -0.65 -19.29
CA ALA A 29 -1.81 -1.92 -18.67
C ALA A 29 -2.91 -2.57 -19.53
N SER A 30 -2.73 -3.81 -19.98
CA SER A 30 -3.82 -4.56 -20.60
C SER A 30 -4.72 -5.14 -19.52
N LYS A 31 -6.05 -5.03 -19.68
CA LYS A 31 -7.01 -5.67 -18.76
C LYS A 31 -6.82 -7.18 -18.69
N ALA A 32 -6.41 -7.81 -19.80
CA ALA A 32 -6.13 -9.24 -19.84
C ALA A 32 -4.96 -9.64 -18.92
N ALA A 33 -3.98 -8.76 -18.74
CA ALA A 33 -2.82 -8.99 -17.87
C ALA A 33 -3.04 -8.54 -16.42
N ALA A 34 -4.23 -8.00 -16.06
CA ALA A 34 -4.49 -7.41 -14.75
C ALA A 34 -4.20 -8.37 -13.58
N HIS A 35 -4.47 -9.66 -13.77
CA HIS A 35 -4.29 -10.72 -12.77
C HIS A 35 -2.82 -11.07 -12.49
N LEU A 36 -1.89 -10.60 -13.32
CA LEU A 36 -0.45 -10.81 -13.14
C LEU A 36 0.18 -9.75 -12.23
N TYR A 37 -0.55 -8.68 -11.90
CA TYR A 37 -0.05 -7.60 -11.07
C TYR A 37 -0.32 -7.83 -9.59
N ILE A 38 0.67 -7.49 -8.77
CA ILE A 38 0.57 -7.51 -7.30
C ILE A 38 -0.52 -6.52 -6.82
N GLN A 39 -0.71 -5.42 -7.54
CA GLN A 39 -1.74 -4.41 -7.28
C GLN A 39 -2.53 -4.17 -8.57
N ASN A 40 -3.85 -4.01 -8.45
CA ASN A 40 -4.68 -3.75 -9.62
C ASN A 40 -4.24 -2.43 -10.31
N PRO A 41 -3.77 -2.49 -11.56
CA PRO A 41 -3.21 -1.33 -12.25
C PRO A 41 -4.27 -0.31 -12.69
N PHE A 42 -5.56 -0.63 -12.52
CA PHE A 42 -6.68 0.23 -12.88
C PHE A 42 -7.44 0.81 -11.68
N ILE A 43 -7.12 0.39 -10.44
CA ILE A 43 -7.83 0.88 -9.25
C ILE A 43 -7.41 2.31 -8.94
N ARG A 44 -8.38 3.24 -8.97
CA ARG A 44 -8.28 4.53 -8.27
C ARG A 44 -8.57 4.29 -6.80
N ALA A 45 -7.75 4.88 -5.93
CA ALA A 45 -7.68 4.62 -4.49
C ALA A 45 -8.92 5.06 -3.66
N ASN A 46 -10.13 4.63 -4.03
CA ASN A 46 -11.39 4.97 -3.37
C ASN A 46 -12.33 3.76 -3.29
N ILE A 47 -11.94 2.74 -2.53
CA ILE A 47 -12.90 1.74 -2.05
C ILE A 47 -13.29 2.14 -0.62
N SER A 48 -14.57 2.45 -0.45
CA SER A 48 -15.19 3.00 0.76
C SER A 48 -14.69 2.34 2.04
N SER A 49 -14.34 3.16 3.03
CA SER A 49 -13.86 2.73 4.35
C SER A 49 -14.80 1.77 5.09
N LEU A 50 -16.09 1.74 4.70
CA LEU A 50 -17.13 0.92 5.32
C LEU A 50 -16.91 -0.60 5.20
N PHE A 51 -16.15 -1.07 4.21
CA PHE A 51 -15.85 -2.50 4.03
C PHE A 51 -14.35 -2.83 4.19
N ALA A 52 -13.55 -1.88 4.69
CA ALA A 52 -12.13 -2.09 4.84
C ALA A 52 -11.84 -2.97 6.08
N THR A 53 -11.23 -4.14 5.87
CA THR A 53 -10.77 -5.03 6.96
C THR A 53 -9.54 -4.47 7.69
N HIS A 54 -8.92 -3.45 7.13
CA HIS A 54 -7.73 -2.79 7.66
C HIS A 54 -7.87 -1.27 7.59
N PRO A 55 -7.23 -0.53 8.50
CA PRO A 55 -7.18 0.92 8.41
C PRO A 55 -6.55 1.36 7.08
N PRO A 56 -6.92 2.53 6.54
CA PRO A 56 -6.36 3.07 5.32
C PRO A 56 -4.84 3.05 5.31
N ILE A 57 -4.22 2.80 4.15
CA ILE A 57 -2.75 2.66 4.09
C ILE A 57 -2.01 3.92 4.57
N GLN A 58 -2.59 5.10 4.37
CA GLN A 58 -2.02 6.37 4.86
C GLN A 58 -2.08 6.50 6.38
N GLU A 59 -3.14 5.99 7.00
CA GLU A 59 -3.24 5.88 8.46
C GLU A 59 -2.14 4.95 9.00
N ARG A 60 -1.92 3.82 8.32
CA ARG A 60 -0.88 2.85 8.71
C ARG A 60 0.52 3.47 8.63
N ILE A 61 0.85 4.15 7.53
CA ILE A 61 2.14 4.84 7.35
C ILE A 61 2.33 5.89 8.44
N ARG A 62 1.31 6.71 8.72
CA ARG A 62 1.40 7.73 9.77
C ARG A 62 1.69 7.14 11.15
N ARG A 63 0.99 6.07 11.54
CA ARG A 63 1.23 5.40 12.83
C ARG A 63 2.64 4.85 12.94
N ILE A 64 3.18 4.25 11.87
CA ILE A 64 4.53 3.71 11.87
C ILE A 64 5.57 4.84 11.94
N ARG A 65 5.36 5.95 11.23
CA ARG A 65 6.26 7.12 11.28
C ARG A 65 6.21 7.83 12.63
N ALA A 66 5.09 7.79 13.34
CA ALA A 66 4.96 8.34 14.69
C ALA A 66 5.65 7.49 15.79
N MET A 67 6.12 6.28 15.46
CA MET A 67 6.91 5.43 16.36
C MET A 67 8.42 5.70 16.27
N MET A 68 8.84 6.61 15.39
CA MET A 68 10.22 7.12 15.27
C MET A 68 10.41 8.31 16.21
#